data_AF-A0A522TFM8-F1
#
_entry.id   AF-A0A522TFM8-F1
#
_cell.length_a   1.000
_cell.length_b   1.000
_cell.length_c   1.000
_cell.angle_alpha   90.00
_cell.angle_beta   90.00
_cell.angle_gamma   90.00
#
_symmetry.space_group_name_H-M   'P 1'
#
loop_
_entity.id
_entity.type
_entity.pdbx_description
1 polymer ?
#
loop_
_entity_poly.entity_id
_entity_poly.type
_entity_poly.pdbx_seq_one_letter_code
_entity_poly.pdbx_strand_id
1 'polypeptide(L)' 'MEGNVALLTISSPEVRNGLTAEMGSQLAEHCETIDADKSIGAAIVRGDQG' A
#
# COMPACT_ATOMS: atom_id res chain seq x y z
N MET A 1 -6.72 -12.16 8.48
CA MET A 1 -6.81 -10.69 8.48
C MET A 1 -8.17 -10.34 9.02
N GLU A 2 -8.25 -9.73 10.20
CA GLU A 2 -9.52 -9.21 10.71
C GLU A 2 -9.96 -8.10 9.76
N GLY A 3 -11.17 -8.29 9.23
CA GLY A 3 -11.65 -7.67 8.00
C GLY A 3 -11.97 -6.19 8.17
N ASN A 4 -11.67 -5.44 7.11
CA ASN A 4 -11.76 -3.97 6.92
C ASN A 4 -10.41 -3.22 6.88
N VAL A 5 -9.26 -3.89 7.00
CA VAL A 5 -7.96 -3.23 6.84
C VAL A 5 -7.23 -3.71 5.57
N ALA A 6 -6.88 -2.77 4.71
CA ALA A 6 -6.00 -3.01 3.57
C ALA A 6 -4.52 -2.94 3.97
N LEU A 7 -3.69 -3.85 3.46
CA LEU A 7 -2.25 -3.84 3.70
C LEU A 7 -1.51 -3.59 2.38
N LEU A 8 -0.79 -2.47 2.32
CA LEU A 8 0.06 -2.06 1.21
C LEU A 8 1.52 -2.25 1.63
N THR A 9 2.28 -3.01 0.84
CA THR A 9 3.71 -3.27 1.10
C THR A 9 4.54 -2.68 -0.02
N ILE A 10 5.46 -1.78 0.34
CA ILE A 10 6.50 -1.31 -0.57
C ILE A 10 7.64 -2.33 -0.53
N SER A 11 7.82 -3.06 -1.63
CA SER A 11 8.75 -4.19 -1.72
C SER A 11 9.89 -3.88 -2.69
N SER A 12 10.78 -2.98 -2.27
CA SER A 12 12.04 -2.67 -2.98
C SER A 12 13.22 -2.79 -2.00
N PRO A 13 13.43 -3.97 -1.39
CA PRO A 13 14.37 -4.14 -0.27
C PRO A 13 15.81 -3.77 -0.65
N GLU A 14 16.19 -3.94 -1.91
CA GLU A 14 17.51 -3.58 -2.47
C GLU A 14 17.84 -2.08 -2.34
N VAL A 15 16.82 -1.24 -2.26
CA VAL A 15 16.93 0.22 -2.10
C VAL A 15 16.20 0.71 -0.85
N ARG A 16 16.08 -0.15 0.18
CA ARG A 16 15.42 0.16 1.47
C ARG A 16 13.97 0.64 1.28
N ASN A 17 13.25 0.00 0.36
CA ASN A 17 11.86 0.32 0.01
C ASN A 17 11.68 1.76 -0.49
N GLY A 18 12.71 2.31 -1.16
CA GLY A 18 12.60 3.59 -1.84
C GLY A 18 11.51 3.56 -2.91
N LEU A 19 10.63 4.58 -2.89
CA LEU A 19 9.57 4.71 -3.87
C LEU A 19 10.14 5.23 -5.20
N THR A 20 10.00 4.46 -6.27
CA THR A 20 10.16 4.99 -7.62
C THR A 20 8.93 5.81 -8.01
N ALA A 21 9.03 6.63 -9.06
CA ALA A 21 7.87 7.36 -9.58
C ALA A 21 6.73 6.42 -10.02
N GLU A 22 7.08 5.29 -10.63
CA GLU A 22 6.11 4.27 -11.05
C GLU A 22 5.39 3.63 -9.85
N MET A 23 6.14 3.28 -8.80
CA MET A 23 5.55 2.77 -7.55
C MET A 23 4.65 3.81 -6.88
N GLY A 24 5.00 5.10 -7.00
CA GLY A 24 4.14 6.19 -6.53
C GLY A 24 2.79 6.24 -7.25
N SER A 25 2.79 6.08 -8.58
CA SER A 25 1.55 6.01 -9.35
C SER A 25 0.72 4.78 -9.00
N GLN A 26 1.35 3.61 -8.83
CA GLN A 26 0.65 2.38 -8.42
C GLN A 26 0.06 2.51 -7.01
N LEU A 27 0.80 3.11 -6.08
CA LEU A 27 0.32 3.36 -4.73
C LEU A 27 -0.91 4.28 -4.74
N ALA A 28 -0.91 5.32 -5.57
CA ALA A 28 -2.06 6.22 -5.73
C ALA A 28 -3.30 5.48 -6.25
N GLU A 29 -3.14 4.66 -7.29
CA GLU A 29 -4.23 3.83 -7.86
C GLU A 29 -4.80 2.85 -6.82
N HIS A 30 -3.93 2.24 -6.01
CA HIS A 30 -4.38 1.37 -4.92
C HIS A 30 -5.13 2.16 -3.83
N CYS A 31 -4.70 3.37 -3.49
CA CYS A 31 -5.42 4.23 -2.56
C CYS A 31 -6.82 4.58 -3.08
N GLU A 32 -6.95 4.91 -4.38
CA GLU A 32 -8.27 5.16 -5.00
C GLU A 32 -9.18 3.92 -4.95
N THR A 33 -8.61 2.74 -5.21
CA THR A 33 -9.34 1.47 -5.13
C THR A 33 -9.82 1.19 -3.70
N ILE A 34 -8.97 1.44 -2.71
CA ILE A 34 -9.31 1.24 -1.29
C ILE A 34 -10.37 2.24 -0.83
N ASP A 35 -10.26 3.52 -1.20
CA ASP A 35 -11.22 4.56 -0.84
C ASP A 35 -12.62 4.29 -1.43
N ALA A 36 -12.67 3.72 -2.64
CA ALA A 36 -13.92 3.32 -3.28
C ALA A 36 -14.59 2.10 -2.59
N ASP A 37 -13.82 1.26 -1.89
CA ASP A 37 -14.34 0.07 -1.21
C ASP A 37 -14.83 0.40 0.21
N LYS A 38 -16.16 0.56 0.32
CA LYS A 38 -16.84 0.86 1.60
C LYS A 38 -16.72 -0.24 2.66
N SER A 39 -16.22 -1.43 2.32
CA SER A 39 -15.94 -2.49 3.29
C SER A 39 -14.61 -2.31 4.00
N ILE A 40 -13.73 -1.43 3.49
CA ILE A 40 -12.42 -1.12 4.06
C ILE A 40 -12.55 0.13 4.94
N GLY A 41 -12.19 0.00 6.20
CA GLY A 41 -12.19 1.09 7.19
C GLY A 41 -10.83 1.71 7.43
N ALA A 42 -9.74 1.06 7.00
CA ALA A 42 -8.38 1.59 7.13
C ALA A 42 -7.40 0.96 6.12
N ALA A 43 -6.29 1.65 5.86
CA ALA A 43 -5.15 1.12 5.12
C ALA A 43 -3.86 1.28 5.95
N ILE A 44 -3.01 0.26 5.91
CA ILE A 44 -1.66 0.28 6.48
C ILE A 44 -0.67 0.23 5.33
N VAL A 45 0.23 1.20 5.27
CA VAL A 45 1.38 1.19 4.37
C VAL A 45 2.61 0.82 5.17
N ARG A 46 3.35 -0.19 4.72
CA ARG A 46 4.60 -0.62 5.35
C ARG A 46 5.68 -0.88 4.31
N GLY A 47 6.94 -0.82 4.75
CA GLY A 47 8.06 -1.39 4.01
C GLY A 47 8.11 -2.90 4.19
N ASP A 48 8.59 -3.60 3.16
CA ASP A 48 9.02 -4.98 3.30
C ASP A 48 10.26 -5.07 4.22
N GLN A 49 10.41 -6.19 4.92
CA GLN A 49 11.52 -6.48 5.84
C GLN A 49 11.70 -5.62 7.11
N GLY A 50 10.83 -4.66 7.40
CA GLY A 50 10.75 -4.02 8.74
C GLY A 50 10.77 -2.51 8.71
#